data_AF-A0A9R1PWP1-F1
#
_entry.id   AF-A0A9R1PWP1-F1
#
_cell.length_a   1.000
_cell.length_b   1.000
_cell.length_c   1.000
_cell.angle_alpha   90.00
_cell.angle_beta   90.00
_cell.angle_gamma   90.00
#
_symmetry.space_group_name_H-M   'P 1'
#
loop_
_entity.id
_entity.type
_entity.pdbx_description
1 polymer ?
#
loop_
_entity_poly.entity_id
_entity_poly.type
_entity_poly.pdbx_seq_one_letter_code
_entity_poly.pdbx_strand_id
1 'polypeptide(L)'
;MRGAAHAAEQISPAYRRRRAKNRQLEVGENAASLQNQLVVYTLINGMDQKKARETRRKQQLQEPEPAPSSHDTAGVATAAPLPLPASPPIQCFPTSSTNIHHQLSMLDVLEKIGISRHFAGEIKSVLDFTYSRWLQRDEEIMLETETCAMAFRILRMNGYDVSSDSLSHLTEASVHLNDTRSLLELYKVSQVSTSKDELILDSIGSWSGRLLKEQLRSSKAQRTTTLLREVEHALDGPFYTTLDRLEHKMNIEQFDFMEHQMLYLPWQRNQDLLALGVMDFSTSQIVCQQELQHLESWVKDSRLNQLPFARQKLAYFYLSAAGTMLPGELSDARILWAKNGALTTVVDDFFDVGGSKKELENLTTLVEMWDKHKEIQYYSKHVEIVFSAIYNSVNQLGAKASAVQGRNVTKHFVDIWQDLMRNMMTEVEWRETGYIPTPEEYMENAVVTFALGPIVLPALYFIGPKITEYTVRDTEYNKLFRLMSTCGRLLNDVQTYEREYIDGKINSVSLLVHHSGGSMTILEAREELQEPIDTCRRDLLRLVLKEDSVMPRLCKELFWKMCKTCYFFYYKGDAFSSPEEKVGAVDAVIHEPLQLPMNLLPGLDLS
;
A
#
# COMPACT_ATOMS: atom_id res chain seq x y z
N MET A 1 -65.91 -25.08 53.00
CA MET A 1 -65.53 -26.21 52.12
C MET A 1 -65.26 -25.63 50.75
N ARG A 2 -63.99 -25.41 50.40
CA ARG A 2 -63.19 -26.17 49.41
C ARG A 2 -63.71 -26.05 47.95
N GLY A 3 -62.97 -25.33 47.11
CA GLY A 3 -63.04 -25.49 45.65
C GLY A 3 -62.43 -24.35 44.83
N ALA A 4 -61.37 -24.69 44.08
CA ALA A 4 -60.71 -23.95 42.98
C ALA A 4 -59.82 -22.76 43.33
N ALA A 5 -58.59 -22.62 42.85
CA ALA A 5 -57.57 -23.54 42.34
C ALA A 5 -56.26 -22.72 42.33
N HIS A 6 -55.17 -23.33 42.75
CA HIS A 6 -53.81 -22.81 42.63
C HIS A 6 -53.44 -22.54 41.17
N ALA A 7 -52.99 -21.32 40.86
CA ALA A 7 -52.12 -21.05 39.71
C ALA A 7 -51.36 -19.73 39.95
N ALA A 8 -50.40 -19.74 40.87
CA ALA A 8 -49.36 -18.72 40.88
C ALA A 8 -48.30 -19.17 39.87
N GLU A 9 -48.34 -18.58 38.67
CA GLU A 9 -47.46 -18.90 37.56
C GLU A 9 -45.99 -18.77 37.94
N GLN A 10 -45.28 -19.89 37.85
CA GLN A 10 -43.84 -19.93 37.70
C GLN A 10 -43.47 -19.24 36.37
N ILE A 11 -43.11 -17.96 36.43
CA ILE A 11 -42.47 -17.28 35.29
C ILE A 11 -41.12 -17.96 35.05
N SER A 12 -41.05 -18.77 33.99
CA SER A 12 -39.87 -19.50 33.56
C SER A 12 -38.62 -18.60 33.51
N PRO A 13 -37.44 -19.05 33.98
CA PRO A 13 -36.16 -18.35 33.82
C PRO A 13 -35.87 -17.92 32.38
N ALA A 14 -36.39 -18.65 31.39
CA ALA A 14 -36.26 -18.31 29.98
C ALA A 14 -37.01 -17.02 29.60
N TYR A 15 -38.17 -16.75 30.22
CA TYR A 15 -38.94 -15.53 29.99
C TYR A 15 -38.25 -14.29 30.59
N ARG A 16 -37.64 -14.42 31.78
CA ARG A 16 -36.84 -13.33 32.38
C ARG A 16 -35.58 -13.03 31.57
N ARG A 17 -34.89 -14.05 31.05
CA ARG A 17 -33.74 -13.87 30.15
C ARG A 17 -34.13 -13.20 28.83
N ARG A 18 -35.28 -13.57 28.25
CA ARG A 18 -35.78 -12.95 27.01
C ARG A 18 -36.17 -11.48 27.21
N ARG A 19 -36.81 -11.15 28.35
CA ARG A 19 -37.15 -9.76 28.71
C ARG A 19 -35.92 -8.90 29.04
N ALA A 20 -34.90 -9.49 29.67
CA ALA A 20 -33.63 -8.81 29.92
C ALA A 20 -32.82 -8.59 28.63
N LYS A 21 -32.82 -9.56 27.71
CA LYS A 21 -32.20 -9.44 26.39
C LYS A 21 -32.90 -8.40 25.51
N ASN A 22 -34.24 -8.37 25.52
CA ASN A 22 -35.02 -7.34 24.82
C ASN A 22 -34.81 -5.95 25.43
N ARG A 23 -34.69 -5.81 26.76
CA ARG A 23 -34.31 -4.54 27.39
C ARG A 23 -32.88 -4.12 27.07
N GLN A 24 -31.93 -5.05 26.96
CA GLN A 24 -30.56 -4.72 26.54
C GLN A 24 -30.50 -4.32 25.07
N LEU A 25 -31.32 -4.93 24.20
CA LEU A 25 -31.49 -4.53 22.80
C LEU A 25 -32.16 -3.15 22.69
N GLU A 26 -33.26 -2.90 23.41
CA GLU A 26 -33.91 -1.57 23.44
C GLU A 26 -33.01 -0.48 24.04
N VAL A 27 -32.18 -0.80 25.04
CA VAL A 27 -31.20 0.14 25.61
C VAL A 27 -30.02 0.37 24.66
N GLY A 28 -29.59 -0.66 23.92
CA GLY A 28 -28.58 -0.55 22.87
C GLY A 28 -29.05 0.26 21.65
N GLU A 29 -30.28 0.03 21.19
CA GLU A 29 -30.93 0.79 20.12
C GLU A 29 -31.20 2.24 20.54
N ASN A 30 -31.62 2.48 21.80
CA ASN A 30 -31.78 3.85 22.30
C ASN A 30 -30.43 4.55 22.51
N ALA A 31 -29.37 3.84 22.92
CA ALA A 31 -28.03 4.43 23.05
C ALA A 31 -27.45 4.77 21.67
N ALA A 32 -27.60 3.89 20.67
CA ALA A 32 -27.20 4.14 19.29
C ALA A 32 -28.02 5.28 18.66
N SER A 33 -29.34 5.33 18.90
CA SER A 33 -30.22 6.42 18.47
C SER A 33 -29.85 7.75 19.11
N LEU A 34 -29.53 7.77 20.40
CA LEU A 34 -29.04 8.97 21.11
C LEU A 34 -27.67 9.41 20.59
N GLN A 35 -26.77 8.48 20.28
CA GLN A 35 -25.46 8.78 19.71
C GLN A 35 -25.59 9.31 18.27
N ASN A 36 -26.49 8.73 17.46
CA ASN A 36 -26.85 9.22 16.13
C ASN A 36 -27.54 10.59 16.17
N GLN A 37 -28.46 10.82 17.11
CA GLN A 37 -29.08 12.13 17.31
C GLN A 37 -28.08 13.17 17.80
N LEU A 38 -27.14 12.81 18.68
CA LEU A 38 -26.07 13.70 19.12
C LEU A 38 -25.13 14.03 17.94
N VAL A 39 -24.81 13.06 17.08
CA VAL A 39 -24.00 13.24 15.87
C VAL A 39 -24.72 14.11 14.85
N VAL A 40 -25.98 13.85 14.52
CA VAL A 40 -26.80 14.68 13.61
C VAL A 40 -26.98 16.11 14.17
N TYR A 41 -27.21 16.25 15.48
CA TYR A 41 -27.32 17.55 16.12
C TYR A 41 -25.97 18.29 16.24
N THR A 42 -24.85 17.57 16.29
CA THR A 42 -23.49 18.15 16.30
C THR A 42 -23.00 18.47 14.89
N LEU A 43 -23.41 17.71 13.87
CA LEU A 43 -23.21 18.02 12.44
C LEU A 43 -23.84 19.37 12.09
N ILE A 44 -25.02 19.67 12.64
CA ILE A 44 -25.73 20.93 12.40
C ILE A 44 -25.10 22.11 13.19
N ASN A 45 -24.44 21.86 14.33
CA ASN A 45 -23.97 22.91 15.25
C ASN A 45 -22.43 23.04 15.39
N GLY A 46 -21.64 22.14 14.79
CA GLY A 46 -20.18 22.09 14.92
C GLY A 46 -19.43 23.25 14.26
N MET A 47 -20.09 24.00 13.38
CA MET A 47 -19.51 25.15 12.66
C MET A 47 -19.18 26.34 13.58
N ASP A 48 -19.82 26.47 14.74
CA ASP A 48 -19.61 27.61 15.65
C ASP A 48 -18.43 27.44 16.63
N GLN A 49 -17.92 26.22 16.85
CA GLN A 49 -16.82 25.98 17.80
C GLN A 49 -15.42 26.30 17.23
N LYS A 50 -15.31 26.52 15.90
CA LYS A 50 -14.05 26.80 15.20
C LYS A 50 -13.43 28.15 15.59
N LYS A 51 -14.26 29.18 15.82
CA LYS A 51 -13.80 30.53 16.20
C LYS A 51 -13.16 30.63 17.60
N ALA A 52 -13.50 29.71 18.52
CA ALA A 52 -12.98 29.75 19.89
C ALA A 52 -11.59 29.08 20.04
N ARG A 53 -11.22 28.17 19.13
CA ARG A 53 -9.95 27.41 19.19
C ARG A 53 -8.79 28.08 18.45
N GLU A 54 -9.06 28.83 17.38
CA GLU A 54 -8.04 29.60 16.64
C GLU A 54 -7.34 30.66 17.52
N THR A 55 -8.04 31.21 18.52
CA THR A 55 -7.50 32.23 19.42
C THR A 55 -6.52 31.67 20.46
N ARG A 56 -6.64 30.37 20.83
CA ARG A 56 -5.76 29.75 21.86
C ARG A 56 -4.45 29.19 21.30
N ARG A 57 -4.42 28.74 20.05
CA ARG A 57 -3.21 28.16 19.43
C ARG A 57 -2.18 29.23 19.00
N LYS A 58 -2.61 30.49 18.83
CA LYS A 58 -1.74 31.63 18.47
C LYS A 58 -0.86 32.17 19.61
N GLN A 59 -0.96 31.65 20.84
CA GLN A 59 -0.26 32.19 22.01
C GLN A 59 0.89 31.31 22.57
N GLN A 60 1.26 30.20 21.93
CA GLN A 60 2.22 29.24 22.50
C GLN A 60 3.55 29.05 21.75
N LEU A 61 3.90 29.90 20.80
CA LEU A 61 5.18 29.79 20.08
C LEU A 61 5.94 31.11 20.14
N GLN A 62 6.73 31.28 21.20
CA GLN A 62 7.82 32.25 21.29
C GLN A 62 8.86 31.71 22.27
N GLU A 63 9.98 31.19 21.75
CA GLU A 63 11.35 31.59 22.12
C GLU A 63 12.39 30.80 21.28
N PRO A 64 13.46 31.42 20.75
CA PRO A 64 14.46 30.77 19.90
C PRO A 64 15.79 30.52 20.63
N GLU A 65 16.55 29.51 20.19
CA GLU A 65 17.98 29.34 20.52
C GLU A 65 18.85 29.04 19.28
N PRO A 66 20.18 29.30 19.33
CA PRO A 66 20.94 29.82 18.20
C PRO A 66 21.76 28.79 17.40
N ALA A 67 22.14 29.21 16.20
CA ALA A 67 22.82 28.44 15.15
C ALA A 67 24.33 28.20 15.40
N PRO A 68 24.92 27.24 14.66
CA PRO A 68 26.30 27.37 14.19
C PRO A 68 26.47 27.27 12.67
N SER A 69 27.68 27.60 12.25
CA SER A 69 28.14 28.20 11.00
C SER A 69 28.67 27.25 9.91
N SER A 70 28.65 27.77 8.67
CA SER A 70 29.41 27.49 7.42
C SER A 70 30.75 26.72 7.56
N HIS A 71 31.31 25.95 6.61
CA HIS A 71 31.33 25.82 5.13
C HIS A 71 31.62 24.31 4.83
N ASP A 72 31.35 23.67 3.67
CA ASP A 72 32.02 23.81 2.36
C ASP A 72 31.26 22.95 1.32
N THR A 73 31.16 23.46 0.09
CA THR A 73 30.54 22.81 -1.07
C THR A 73 31.56 22.04 -1.90
N ALA A 74 31.32 20.75 -2.15
CA ALA A 74 31.98 20.01 -3.23
C ALA A 74 30.93 19.17 -3.99
N GLY A 75 30.85 19.42 -5.30
CA GLY A 75 29.90 18.78 -6.19
C GLY A 75 30.17 17.31 -6.41
N VAL A 76 29.11 16.50 -6.43
CA VAL A 76 29.16 15.09 -6.82
C VAL A 76 28.72 14.98 -8.28
N ALA A 77 29.67 14.57 -9.12
CA ALA A 77 29.46 14.26 -10.52
C ALA A 77 28.51 13.06 -10.67
N THR A 78 27.58 13.19 -11.60
CA THR A 78 26.69 12.12 -12.07
C THR A 78 27.50 10.94 -12.58
N ALA A 79 27.48 9.81 -11.86
CA ALA A 79 28.01 8.55 -12.36
C ALA A 79 27.07 8.00 -13.46
N ALA A 80 27.65 7.63 -14.60
CA ALA A 80 26.94 6.96 -15.68
C ALA A 80 26.40 5.59 -15.21
N PRO A 81 25.27 5.11 -15.76
CA PRO A 81 24.69 3.83 -15.36
C PRO A 81 25.68 2.70 -15.64
N LEU A 82 26.01 1.96 -14.58
CA LEU A 82 26.75 0.70 -14.71
C LEU A 82 25.88 -0.30 -15.48
N PRO A 83 26.45 -1.07 -16.42
CA PRO A 83 25.72 -2.14 -17.09
C PRO A 83 25.31 -3.19 -16.05
N LEU A 84 24.14 -3.83 -16.30
CA LEU A 84 23.66 -4.98 -15.53
C LEU A 84 24.83 -5.95 -15.30
N PRO A 85 25.14 -6.34 -14.04
CA PRO A 85 26.05 -7.44 -13.84
C PRO A 85 25.48 -8.65 -14.59
N ALA A 86 26.34 -9.33 -15.36
CA ALA A 86 25.96 -10.60 -15.98
C ALA A 86 25.37 -11.50 -14.89
N SER A 87 24.26 -12.21 -15.21
CA SER A 87 23.63 -13.16 -14.30
C SER A 87 24.73 -13.98 -13.61
N PRO A 88 24.80 -14.00 -12.27
CA PRO A 88 25.82 -14.76 -11.59
C PRO A 88 25.74 -16.21 -12.07
N PRO A 89 26.85 -16.95 -12.22
CA PRO A 89 26.85 -18.32 -12.69
C PRO A 89 26.33 -19.30 -11.61
N ILE A 90 25.32 -18.89 -10.84
CA ILE A 90 24.65 -19.73 -9.84
C ILE A 90 23.52 -20.44 -10.58
N GLN A 91 23.77 -21.71 -10.92
CA GLN A 91 22.73 -22.55 -11.47
C GLN A 91 21.75 -22.95 -10.34
N CYS A 92 20.65 -22.22 -10.19
CA CYS A 92 19.64 -22.41 -9.15
C CYS A 92 18.53 -23.40 -9.55
N PHE A 93 18.16 -23.44 -10.83
CA PHE A 93 17.19 -24.40 -11.34
C PHE A 93 17.89 -25.73 -11.74
N PRO A 94 17.34 -26.89 -11.37
CA PRO A 94 17.93 -28.18 -11.73
C PRO A 94 17.89 -28.39 -13.25
N THR A 95 19.02 -28.75 -13.87
CA THR A 95 19.12 -29.09 -15.31
C THR A 95 18.40 -30.40 -15.69
N SER A 96 18.02 -31.21 -14.70
CA SER A 96 17.53 -32.58 -14.91
C SER A 96 16.27 -32.95 -14.12
N SER A 97 15.71 -32.06 -13.28
CA SER A 97 14.47 -32.38 -12.57
C SER A 97 13.26 -31.81 -13.30
N THR A 98 12.44 -32.71 -13.86
CA THR A 98 11.08 -32.47 -14.32
C THR A 98 10.08 -32.16 -13.21
N ASN A 99 10.51 -32.15 -11.93
CA ASN A 99 9.60 -31.96 -10.81
C ASN A 99 9.16 -30.49 -10.68
N ILE A 100 7.88 -30.25 -10.92
CA ILE A 100 7.26 -28.92 -10.99
C ILE A 100 7.21 -28.28 -9.59
N HIS A 101 6.89 -29.05 -8.56
CA HIS A 101 6.85 -28.58 -7.16
C HIS A 101 8.18 -27.95 -6.75
N HIS A 102 9.31 -28.60 -7.05
CA HIS A 102 10.63 -28.10 -6.68
C HIS A 102 11.01 -26.83 -7.44
N GLN A 103 10.63 -26.73 -8.72
CA GLN A 103 10.89 -25.54 -9.51
C GLN A 103 10.09 -24.34 -9.00
N LEU A 104 8.81 -24.55 -8.66
CA LEU A 104 7.95 -23.52 -8.06
C LEU A 104 8.43 -23.13 -6.66
N SER A 105 8.87 -24.09 -5.85
CA SER A 105 9.47 -23.84 -4.54
C SER A 105 10.74 -23.00 -4.64
N MET A 106 11.60 -23.30 -5.62
CA MET A 106 12.78 -22.49 -5.88
C MET A 106 12.41 -21.05 -6.25
N LEU A 107 11.47 -20.88 -7.17
CA LEU A 107 10.98 -19.58 -7.59
C LEU A 107 10.43 -18.78 -6.38
N ASP A 108 9.56 -19.39 -5.57
CA ASP A 108 8.97 -18.77 -4.39
C ASP A 108 10.05 -18.30 -3.40
N VAL A 109 11.11 -19.09 -3.21
CA VAL A 109 12.27 -18.70 -2.38
C VAL A 109 13.02 -17.52 -2.98
N LEU A 110 13.31 -17.53 -4.29
CA LEU A 110 14.02 -16.43 -4.97
C LEU A 110 13.24 -15.12 -4.90
N GLU A 111 11.91 -15.18 -5.01
CA GLU A 111 11.02 -14.03 -4.81
C GLU A 111 11.05 -13.57 -3.34
N LYS A 112 10.88 -14.48 -2.38
CA LYS A 112 10.88 -14.17 -0.94
C LYS A 112 12.15 -13.52 -0.44
N ILE A 113 13.33 -13.87 -0.96
CA ILE A 113 14.60 -13.21 -0.59
C ILE A 113 14.99 -12.06 -1.52
N GLY A 114 14.15 -11.73 -2.50
CA GLY A 114 14.29 -10.53 -3.34
C GLY A 114 15.34 -10.60 -4.46
N ILE A 115 15.74 -11.80 -4.89
CA ILE A 115 16.77 -12.00 -5.92
C ILE A 115 16.25 -12.58 -7.23
N SER A 116 14.94 -12.81 -7.35
CA SER A 116 14.29 -13.38 -8.55
C SER A 116 14.67 -12.68 -9.84
N ARG A 117 14.85 -11.35 -9.82
CA ARG A 117 15.23 -10.55 -11.00
C ARG A 117 16.55 -10.97 -11.65
N HIS A 118 17.47 -11.57 -10.89
CA HIS A 118 18.76 -12.07 -11.41
C HIS A 118 18.60 -13.35 -12.24
N PHE A 119 17.41 -13.97 -12.18
CA PHE A 119 17.06 -15.26 -12.80
C PHE A 119 15.83 -15.12 -13.73
N ALA A 120 15.58 -13.94 -14.29
CA ALA A 120 14.36 -13.66 -15.05
C ALA A 120 14.17 -14.60 -16.26
N GLY A 121 15.26 -14.99 -16.93
CA GLY A 121 15.20 -15.90 -18.08
C GLY A 121 14.83 -17.33 -17.67
N GLU A 122 15.45 -17.84 -16.60
CA GLU A 122 15.19 -19.17 -16.06
C GLU A 122 13.78 -19.26 -15.46
N ILE A 123 13.37 -18.25 -14.70
CA ILE A 123 12.02 -18.13 -14.15
C ILE A 123 10.99 -18.18 -15.27
N LYS A 124 11.19 -17.42 -16.36
CA LYS A 124 10.30 -17.46 -17.52
C LYS A 124 10.20 -18.87 -18.12
N SER A 125 11.32 -19.57 -18.27
CA SER A 125 11.32 -20.94 -18.78
C SER A 125 10.55 -21.92 -17.88
N VAL A 126 10.69 -21.78 -16.56
CA VAL A 126 9.97 -22.60 -15.56
C VAL A 126 8.47 -22.33 -15.62
N LEU A 127 8.08 -21.05 -15.70
CA LEU A 127 6.68 -20.65 -15.78
C LEU A 127 6.03 -21.11 -17.09
N ASP A 128 6.70 -20.95 -18.23
CA ASP A 128 6.22 -21.41 -19.54
C ASP A 128 6.03 -22.95 -19.55
N PHE A 129 6.99 -23.69 -18.97
CA PHE A 129 6.86 -25.14 -18.80
C PHE A 129 5.70 -25.51 -17.88
N THR A 130 5.62 -24.91 -16.69
CA THR A 130 4.56 -25.17 -15.71
C THR A 130 3.19 -24.86 -16.29
N TYR A 131 3.05 -23.76 -17.02
CA TYR A 131 1.80 -23.37 -17.67
C TYR A 131 1.36 -24.41 -18.72
N SER A 132 2.29 -24.93 -19.52
CA SER A 132 1.97 -25.98 -20.49
C SER A 132 1.42 -27.25 -19.82
N ARG A 133 1.94 -27.59 -18.63
CA ARG A 133 1.50 -28.73 -17.81
C ARG A 133 0.16 -28.46 -17.12
N TRP A 134 -0.04 -27.24 -16.64
CA TRP A 134 -1.31 -26.77 -16.10
C TRP A 134 -2.44 -26.93 -17.13
N LEU A 135 -2.22 -26.48 -18.37
CA LEU A 135 -3.19 -26.61 -19.46
C LEU A 135 -3.51 -28.08 -19.81
N GLN A 136 -2.52 -28.97 -19.65
CA GLN A 136 -2.70 -30.41 -19.87
C GLN A 136 -3.35 -31.13 -18.69
N ARG A 137 -3.62 -30.42 -17.58
CA ARG A 137 -4.07 -31.00 -16.31
C ARG A 137 -3.15 -32.14 -15.85
N ASP A 138 -1.84 -31.89 -15.91
CA ASP A 138 -0.82 -32.85 -15.49
C ASP A 138 -1.08 -33.32 -14.04
N GLU A 139 -1.02 -34.63 -13.82
CA GLU A 139 -1.31 -35.25 -12.53
C GLU A 139 -0.34 -34.77 -11.44
N GLU A 140 0.90 -34.43 -11.79
CA GLU A 140 1.88 -33.90 -10.85
C GLU A 140 1.41 -32.58 -10.22
N ILE A 141 0.69 -31.75 -10.99
CA ILE A 141 0.11 -30.50 -10.49
C ILE A 141 -1.22 -30.78 -9.80
N MET A 142 -2.13 -31.52 -10.45
CA MET A 142 -3.54 -31.55 -10.07
C MET A 142 -3.85 -32.47 -8.88
N LEU A 143 -3.02 -33.47 -8.60
CA LEU A 143 -3.26 -34.41 -7.49
C LEU A 143 -2.64 -33.96 -6.16
N GLU A 144 -1.63 -33.10 -6.20
CA GLU A 144 -0.89 -32.63 -5.02
C GLU A 144 -1.36 -31.20 -4.69
N THR A 145 -1.98 -31.03 -3.52
CA THR A 145 -2.69 -29.79 -3.17
C THR A 145 -1.75 -28.59 -3.06
N GLU A 146 -0.56 -28.79 -2.49
CA GLU A 146 0.44 -27.73 -2.33
C GLU A 146 0.92 -27.27 -3.72
N THR A 147 1.33 -28.20 -4.58
CA THR A 147 1.77 -27.92 -5.96
C THR A 147 0.67 -27.22 -6.77
N CYS A 148 -0.57 -27.70 -6.69
CA CYS A 148 -1.70 -27.10 -7.40
C CYS A 148 -1.90 -25.64 -6.98
N ALA A 149 -1.92 -25.37 -5.67
CA ALA A 149 -2.09 -24.04 -5.11
C ALA A 149 -0.92 -23.11 -5.46
N MET A 150 0.31 -23.60 -5.34
CA MET A 150 1.52 -22.85 -5.73
C MET A 150 1.53 -22.52 -7.22
N ALA A 151 1.27 -23.52 -8.08
CA ALA A 151 1.24 -23.34 -9.52
C ALA A 151 0.20 -22.28 -9.91
N PHE A 152 -1.01 -22.37 -9.38
CA PHE A 152 -2.05 -21.36 -9.62
C PHE A 152 -1.60 -19.96 -9.22
N ARG A 153 -1.13 -19.78 -7.97
CA ARG A 153 -0.72 -18.48 -7.44
C ARG A 153 0.43 -17.88 -8.25
N ILE A 154 1.48 -18.66 -8.48
CA ILE A 154 2.71 -18.21 -9.14
C ILE A 154 2.44 -17.91 -10.62
N LEU A 155 1.74 -18.80 -11.34
CA LEU A 155 1.35 -18.56 -12.73
C LEU A 155 0.50 -17.29 -12.85
N ARG A 156 -0.53 -17.14 -12.02
CA ARG A 156 -1.40 -15.96 -12.03
C ARG A 156 -0.64 -14.67 -11.76
N MET A 157 0.19 -14.65 -10.72
CA MET A 157 0.95 -13.44 -10.35
C MET A 157 1.96 -13.03 -11.44
N ASN A 158 2.39 -13.99 -12.26
CA ASN A 158 3.26 -13.79 -13.42
C ASN A 158 2.50 -13.60 -14.76
N GLY A 159 1.19 -13.35 -14.72
CA GLY A 159 0.41 -12.94 -15.91
C GLY A 159 -0.15 -14.07 -16.77
N TYR A 160 0.01 -15.34 -16.35
CA TYR A 160 -0.56 -16.47 -17.06
C TYR A 160 -2.06 -16.60 -16.79
N ASP A 161 -2.81 -16.93 -17.85
CA ASP A 161 -4.26 -17.11 -17.78
C ASP A 161 -4.61 -18.47 -17.16
N VAL A 162 -4.85 -18.45 -15.84
CA VAL A 162 -5.28 -19.61 -15.05
C VAL A 162 -6.64 -19.33 -14.41
N SER A 163 -7.65 -20.14 -14.73
CA SER A 163 -9.01 -20.02 -14.17
C SER A 163 -9.08 -20.62 -12.76
N SER A 164 -9.77 -19.90 -11.85
CA SER A 164 -10.09 -20.38 -10.50
C SER A 164 -10.95 -21.64 -10.50
N ASP A 165 -11.69 -21.91 -11.58
CA ASP A 165 -12.52 -23.12 -11.73
C ASP A 165 -11.68 -24.40 -11.70
N SER A 166 -10.41 -24.30 -12.07
CA SER A 166 -9.46 -25.42 -12.00
C SER A 166 -9.28 -25.90 -10.55
N LEU A 167 -9.53 -25.05 -9.56
CA LEU A 167 -9.43 -25.34 -8.13
C LEU A 167 -10.74 -25.89 -7.53
N SER A 168 -11.80 -26.06 -8.33
CA SER A 168 -13.10 -26.54 -7.84
C SER A 168 -13.08 -27.92 -7.16
N HIS A 169 -12.06 -28.73 -7.44
CA HIS A 169 -11.83 -30.01 -6.78
C HIS A 169 -11.27 -29.89 -5.36
N LEU A 170 -10.73 -28.71 -4.99
CA LEU A 170 -10.16 -28.42 -3.67
C LEU A 170 -11.24 -27.88 -2.74
N THR A 171 -11.69 -28.72 -1.82
CA THR A 171 -12.73 -28.43 -0.84
C THR A 171 -12.23 -28.71 0.58
N GLU A 172 -12.89 -28.13 1.58
CA GLU A 172 -12.58 -28.41 3.00
C GLU A 172 -12.59 -29.91 3.33
N ALA A 173 -13.40 -30.71 2.61
CA ALA A 173 -13.48 -32.16 2.80
C ALA A 173 -12.39 -32.97 2.06
N SER A 174 -11.80 -32.41 0.99
CA SER A 174 -10.80 -33.11 0.18
C SER A 174 -9.36 -32.85 0.64
N VAL A 175 -9.14 -31.81 1.45
CA VAL A 175 -7.81 -31.43 1.94
C VAL A 175 -7.53 -32.11 3.27
N HIS A 176 -6.33 -32.70 3.39
CA HIS A 176 -5.88 -33.26 4.65
C HIS A 176 -5.67 -32.14 5.68
N LEU A 177 -6.58 -32.06 6.66
CA LEU A 177 -6.62 -31.02 7.70
C LEU A 177 -5.34 -30.91 8.57
N ASN A 178 -4.45 -31.90 8.50
CA ASN A 178 -3.18 -31.93 9.22
C ASN A 178 -2.00 -31.39 8.40
N ASP A 179 -2.18 -31.09 7.12
CA ASP A 179 -1.14 -30.51 6.28
C ASP A 179 -1.18 -28.98 6.32
N THR A 180 -0.40 -28.41 7.23
CA THR A 180 -0.26 -26.97 7.42
C THR A 180 0.27 -26.25 6.17
N ARG A 181 1.13 -26.90 5.36
CA ARG A 181 1.75 -26.26 4.19
C ARG A 181 0.76 -26.13 3.05
N SER A 182 0.02 -27.19 2.74
CA SER A 182 -1.10 -27.13 1.79
C SER A 182 -2.14 -26.09 2.19
N LEU A 183 -2.54 -26.06 3.47
CA LEU A 183 -3.51 -25.07 3.97
C LEU A 183 -3.00 -23.62 3.82
N LEU A 184 -1.72 -23.39 4.07
CA LEU A 184 -1.09 -22.09 3.90
C LEU A 184 -1.09 -21.65 2.43
N GLU A 185 -0.71 -22.52 1.51
CA GLU A 185 -0.71 -22.18 0.07
C GLU A 185 -2.13 -21.94 -0.46
N LEU A 186 -3.11 -22.73 -0.03
CA LEU A 186 -4.53 -22.49 -0.32
C LEU A 186 -5.00 -21.13 0.22
N TYR A 187 -4.61 -20.77 1.43
CA TYR A 187 -4.94 -19.47 1.99
C TYR A 187 -4.33 -18.33 1.16
N LYS A 188 -3.06 -18.45 0.74
CA LYS A 188 -2.41 -17.47 -0.14
C LYS A 188 -3.08 -17.36 -1.51
N VAL A 189 -3.57 -18.47 -2.07
CA VAL A 189 -4.32 -18.50 -3.34
C VAL A 189 -5.57 -17.60 -3.30
N SER A 190 -6.26 -17.53 -2.17
CA SER A 190 -7.43 -16.65 -2.03
C SER A 190 -7.09 -15.16 -2.20
N GLN A 191 -5.86 -14.77 -1.86
CA GLN A 191 -5.41 -13.38 -1.85
C GLN A 191 -5.11 -12.85 -3.27
N VAL A 192 -4.93 -13.74 -4.25
CA VAL A 192 -4.66 -13.39 -5.66
C VAL A 192 -5.94 -13.38 -6.51
N SER A 193 -7.10 -13.21 -5.89
CA SER A 193 -8.36 -13.00 -6.62
C SER A 193 -8.32 -11.71 -7.44
N THR A 194 -8.84 -11.79 -8.66
CA THR A 194 -8.85 -10.73 -9.68
C THR A 194 -10.27 -10.30 -10.08
N SER A 195 -11.29 -10.98 -9.57
CA SER A 195 -12.69 -10.61 -9.76
C SER A 195 -13.52 -10.94 -8.52
N LYS A 196 -14.58 -10.17 -8.28
CA LYS A 196 -15.60 -10.48 -7.27
C LYS A 196 -16.39 -11.76 -7.57
N ASP A 197 -16.37 -12.21 -8.82
CA ASP A 197 -17.10 -13.40 -9.26
C ASP A 197 -16.33 -14.71 -8.96
N GLU A 198 -15.08 -14.63 -8.52
CA GLU A 198 -14.25 -15.79 -8.16
C GLU A 198 -14.58 -16.34 -6.76
N LEU A 199 -15.85 -16.71 -6.53
CA LEU A 199 -16.36 -17.18 -5.23
C LEU A 199 -15.63 -18.43 -4.69
N ILE A 200 -15.03 -19.22 -5.59
CA ILE A 200 -14.19 -20.37 -5.21
C ILE A 200 -13.01 -19.91 -4.37
N LEU A 201 -12.35 -18.81 -4.73
CA LEU A 201 -11.21 -18.28 -4.00
C LEU A 201 -11.62 -17.71 -2.64
N ASP A 202 -12.77 -17.03 -2.57
CA ASP A 202 -13.34 -16.53 -1.32
C ASP A 202 -13.68 -17.69 -0.36
N SER A 203 -14.26 -18.77 -0.90
CA SER A 203 -14.53 -19.99 -0.15
C SER A 203 -13.24 -20.60 0.38
N ILE A 204 -12.25 -20.83 -0.50
CA ILE A 204 -10.92 -21.36 -0.16
C ILE A 204 -10.28 -20.55 0.96
N GLY A 205 -10.23 -19.22 0.83
CA GLY A 205 -9.65 -18.34 1.84
C GLY A 205 -10.36 -18.43 3.19
N SER A 206 -11.69 -18.53 3.19
CA SER A 206 -12.51 -18.61 4.39
C SER A 206 -12.22 -19.87 5.21
N TRP A 207 -12.31 -21.07 4.61
CA TRP A 207 -12.10 -22.31 5.36
C TRP A 207 -10.61 -22.57 5.66
N SER A 208 -9.69 -22.31 4.73
CA SER A 208 -8.25 -22.51 4.97
C SER A 208 -7.75 -21.60 6.09
N GLY A 209 -8.13 -20.31 6.07
CA GLY A 209 -7.77 -19.36 7.12
C GLY A 209 -8.38 -19.71 8.48
N ARG A 210 -9.59 -20.27 8.51
CA ARG A 210 -10.22 -20.78 9.75
C ARG A 210 -9.42 -21.93 10.35
N LEU A 211 -9.08 -22.92 9.53
CA LEU A 211 -8.31 -24.10 9.95
C LEU A 211 -6.90 -23.72 10.41
N LEU A 212 -6.20 -22.83 9.72
CA LEU A 212 -4.89 -22.33 10.14
C LEU A 212 -4.97 -21.63 11.51
N LYS A 213 -6.01 -20.82 11.76
CA LYS A 213 -6.25 -20.19 13.07
C LYS A 213 -6.51 -21.23 14.17
N GLU A 214 -7.19 -22.32 13.86
CA GLU A 214 -7.42 -23.43 14.79
C GLU A 214 -6.12 -24.19 15.10
N GLN A 215 -5.29 -24.46 14.09
CA GLN A 215 -3.97 -25.10 14.24
C GLN A 215 -3.03 -24.27 15.11
N LEU A 216 -3.00 -22.93 14.95
CA LEU A 216 -2.20 -22.04 15.81
C LEU A 216 -2.66 -22.08 17.27
N ARG A 217 -3.97 -22.19 17.52
CA ARG A 217 -4.53 -22.24 18.88
C ARG A 217 -4.23 -23.55 19.60
N SER A 218 -4.19 -24.67 18.86
CA SER A 218 -3.90 -26.00 19.42
C SER A 218 -2.40 -26.23 19.63
N SER A 219 -1.54 -25.64 18.80
CA SER A 219 -0.09 -25.86 18.77
C SER A 219 0.71 -25.02 19.78
N LYS A 220 0.15 -24.68 20.96
CA LYS A 220 0.77 -23.77 21.95
C LYS A 220 2.18 -24.18 22.41
N ALA A 221 2.57 -25.46 22.25
CA ALA A 221 3.89 -25.98 22.61
C ALA A 221 4.92 -25.97 21.46
N GLN A 222 4.52 -25.60 20.23
CA GLN A 222 5.29 -25.76 18.98
C GLN A 222 5.52 -24.44 18.21
N ARG A 223 5.31 -23.28 18.85
CA ARG A 223 5.47 -21.92 18.26
C ARG A 223 6.89 -21.55 17.77
N THR A 224 7.74 -22.54 17.51
CA THR A 224 9.18 -22.41 17.21
C THR A 224 9.56 -22.88 15.80
N THR A 225 8.64 -23.43 15.00
CA THR A 225 8.94 -23.82 13.60
C THR A 225 8.81 -22.62 12.66
N THR A 226 9.60 -22.60 11.58
CA THR A 226 9.57 -21.49 10.61
C THR A 226 8.25 -21.47 9.85
N LEU A 227 7.69 -22.63 9.53
CA LEU A 227 6.35 -22.77 8.94
C LEU A 227 5.24 -22.13 9.78
N LEU A 228 5.21 -22.32 11.11
CA LEU A 228 4.14 -21.74 11.93
C LEU A 228 4.23 -20.22 12.03
N ARG A 229 5.45 -19.67 12.00
CA ARG A 229 5.68 -18.23 11.90
C ARG A 229 5.23 -17.67 10.54
N GLU A 230 5.44 -18.41 9.45
CA GLU A 230 4.89 -18.04 8.14
C GLU A 230 3.36 -18.04 8.14
N VAL A 231 2.74 -19.01 8.83
CA VAL A 231 1.28 -19.04 9.04
C VAL A 231 0.79 -17.85 9.86
N GLU A 232 1.46 -17.52 10.98
CA GLU A 232 1.14 -16.34 11.79
C GLU A 232 1.24 -15.05 10.97
N HIS A 233 2.31 -14.91 10.18
CA HIS A 233 2.53 -13.76 9.30
C HIS A 233 1.44 -13.64 8.23
N ALA A 234 1.12 -14.73 7.52
CA ALA A 234 0.09 -14.72 6.48
C ALA A 234 -1.30 -14.40 7.05
N LEU A 235 -1.61 -14.87 8.27
CA LEU A 235 -2.88 -14.59 8.94
C LEU A 235 -2.96 -13.18 9.55
N ASP A 236 -1.82 -12.51 9.79
CA ASP A 236 -1.78 -11.13 10.28
C ASP A 236 -2.25 -10.14 9.22
N GLY A 237 -1.97 -10.41 7.95
CA GLY A 237 -2.46 -9.64 6.82
C GLY A 237 -2.14 -10.28 5.46
N PRO A 238 -2.95 -10.03 4.43
CA PRO A 238 -2.66 -10.47 3.07
C PRO A 238 -1.31 -9.95 2.53
N PHE A 239 -0.72 -10.62 1.54
CA PHE A 239 0.58 -10.22 0.96
C PHE A 239 0.61 -8.78 0.39
N TYR A 240 -0.57 -8.21 0.10
CA TYR A 240 -0.71 -6.84 -0.38
C TYR A 240 -0.78 -5.79 0.74
N THR A 241 -0.67 -6.17 2.01
CA THR A 241 -0.63 -5.23 3.15
C THR A 241 0.78 -4.99 3.70
N THR A 242 1.80 -5.53 3.02
CA THR A 242 3.23 -5.43 3.37
C THR A 242 4.04 -4.97 2.16
N LEU A 243 5.24 -4.44 2.40
CA LEU A 243 6.16 -3.98 1.35
C LEU A 243 7.22 -5.05 1.06
N ASP A 244 7.60 -5.20 -0.21
CA ASP A 244 8.46 -6.30 -0.66
C ASP A 244 9.79 -6.33 0.09
N ARG A 245 10.44 -5.18 0.35
CA ARG A 245 11.70 -5.18 1.13
C ARG A 245 11.56 -5.64 2.58
N LEU A 246 10.41 -5.43 3.22
CA LEU A 246 10.19 -5.94 4.58
C LEU A 246 10.08 -7.46 4.55
N GLU A 247 9.37 -8.00 3.57
CA GLU A 247 9.31 -9.45 3.32
C GLU A 247 10.70 -10.02 3.03
N HIS A 248 11.49 -9.35 2.18
CA HIS A 248 12.85 -9.80 1.85
C HIS A 248 13.74 -9.86 3.09
N LYS A 249 13.75 -8.80 3.91
CA LYS A 249 14.52 -8.78 5.16
C LYS A 249 14.10 -9.93 6.07
N MET A 250 12.79 -10.07 6.32
CA MET A 250 12.27 -11.12 7.18
C MET A 250 12.66 -12.52 6.69
N ASN A 251 12.51 -12.80 5.39
CA ASN A 251 12.82 -14.11 4.82
C ASN A 251 14.34 -14.39 4.78
N ILE A 252 15.18 -13.37 4.60
CA ILE A 252 16.65 -13.51 4.66
C ILE A 252 17.10 -13.82 6.10
N GLU A 253 16.60 -13.06 7.09
CA GLU A 253 17.01 -13.22 8.50
C GLU A 253 16.50 -14.52 9.12
N GLN A 254 15.35 -15.00 8.66
CA GLN A 254 14.72 -16.24 9.11
C GLN A 254 15.04 -17.43 8.21
N PHE A 255 15.98 -17.28 7.27
CA PHE A 255 16.30 -18.31 6.30
C PHE A 255 16.77 -19.59 7.00
N ASP A 256 15.95 -20.63 6.95
CA ASP A 256 16.24 -21.92 7.57
C ASP A 256 16.58 -22.98 6.53
N PHE A 257 17.86 -23.35 6.45
CA PHE A 257 18.34 -24.41 5.56
C PHE A 257 17.76 -25.80 5.90
N MET A 258 17.29 -26.04 7.13
CA MET A 258 16.78 -27.34 7.58
C MET A 258 15.30 -27.54 7.23
N GLU A 259 14.44 -26.52 7.32
CA GLU A 259 13.07 -26.57 6.78
C GLU A 259 13.03 -26.42 5.25
N HIS A 260 14.01 -25.74 4.66
CA HIS A 260 14.25 -25.73 3.21
C HIS A 260 15.04 -26.96 2.71
N GLN A 261 15.05 -28.07 3.47
CA GLN A 261 15.54 -29.39 3.00
C GLN A 261 14.88 -29.87 1.69
N MET A 262 13.85 -29.16 1.21
CA MET A 262 13.17 -29.37 -0.08
C MET A 262 13.74 -28.55 -1.25
N LEU A 263 14.73 -27.67 -1.04
CA LEU A 263 15.59 -27.24 -2.15
C LEU A 263 16.61 -28.36 -2.32
N TYR A 264 16.36 -29.31 -3.23
CA TYR A 264 17.24 -30.45 -3.58
C TYR A 264 18.59 -30.02 -4.18
N LEU A 265 19.06 -28.81 -3.84
CA LEU A 265 20.37 -28.29 -4.13
C LEU A 265 21.35 -28.73 -3.04
N PRO A 266 22.62 -28.98 -3.40
CA PRO A 266 23.70 -29.08 -2.42
C PRO A 266 23.68 -27.89 -1.46
N TRP A 267 23.95 -28.12 -0.18
CA TRP A 267 24.00 -27.10 0.88
C TRP A 267 24.72 -25.82 0.45
N GLN A 268 25.85 -25.96 -0.23
CA GLN A 268 26.64 -24.85 -0.77
C GLN A 268 25.83 -23.92 -1.67
N ARG A 269 24.97 -24.44 -2.55
CA ARG A 269 24.16 -23.60 -3.44
C ARG A 269 23.09 -22.82 -2.69
N ASN A 270 22.50 -23.40 -1.64
CA ASN A 270 21.57 -22.65 -0.80
C ASN A 270 22.31 -21.50 -0.07
N GLN A 271 23.55 -21.73 0.37
CA GLN A 271 24.39 -20.68 0.93
C GLN A 271 24.73 -19.59 -0.10
N ASP A 272 25.04 -19.95 -1.34
CA ASP A 272 25.35 -19.00 -2.40
C ASP A 272 24.13 -18.11 -2.74
N LEU A 273 22.91 -18.68 -2.74
CA LEU A 273 21.66 -17.93 -2.95
C LEU A 273 21.38 -16.97 -1.79
N LEU A 274 21.53 -17.44 -0.55
CA LEU A 274 21.38 -16.58 0.63
C LEU A 274 22.43 -15.46 0.63
N ALA A 275 23.68 -15.77 0.32
CA ALA A 275 24.75 -14.80 0.19
C ALA A 275 24.42 -13.73 -0.86
N LEU A 276 23.89 -14.13 -2.02
CA LEU A 276 23.42 -13.19 -3.04
C LEU A 276 22.29 -12.30 -2.50
N GLY A 277 21.31 -12.85 -1.78
CA GLY A 277 20.24 -12.08 -1.14
C GLY A 277 20.75 -11.07 -0.13
N VAL A 278 21.70 -11.46 0.71
CA VAL A 278 22.37 -10.58 1.69
C VAL A 278 23.12 -9.45 0.99
N MET A 279 23.96 -9.77 0.00
CA MET A 279 24.72 -8.77 -0.75
C MET A 279 23.80 -7.79 -1.49
N ASP A 280 22.74 -8.30 -2.11
CA ASP A 280 21.73 -7.50 -2.82
C ASP A 280 21.04 -6.51 -1.88
N PHE A 281 20.56 -7.00 -0.74
CA PHE A 281 19.88 -6.19 0.27
C PHE A 281 20.81 -5.11 0.82
N SER A 282 22.01 -5.48 1.26
CA SER A 282 22.97 -4.55 1.86
C SER A 282 23.42 -3.47 0.86
N THR A 283 23.69 -3.85 -0.40
CA THR A 283 24.04 -2.88 -1.44
C THR A 283 22.91 -1.90 -1.73
N SER A 284 21.67 -2.41 -1.85
CA SER A 284 20.49 -1.54 -2.00
C SER A 284 20.31 -0.61 -0.80
N GLN A 285 20.58 -1.09 0.43
CA GLN A 285 20.43 -0.29 1.64
C GLN A 285 21.37 0.91 1.67
N ILE A 286 22.63 0.74 1.26
CA ILE A 286 23.61 1.84 1.17
C ILE A 286 23.11 2.92 0.20
N VAL A 287 22.64 2.52 -0.98
CA VAL A 287 22.04 3.44 -1.95
C VAL A 287 20.84 4.15 -1.32
N CYS A 288 20.01 3.42 -0.58
CA CYS A 288 18.84 4.01 0.05
C CYS A 288 19.18 5.08 1.10
N GLN A 289 20.24 4.88 1.88
CA GLN A 289 20.71 5.84 2.87
C GLN A 289 21.21 7.13 2.19
N GLN A 290 21.96 7.00 1.10
CA GLN A 290 22.45 8.15 0.33
C GLN A 290 21.31 8.94 -0.31
N GLU A 291 20.32 8.24 -0.88
CA GLU A 291 19.12 8.86 -1.44
C GLU A 291 18.31 9.61 -0.38
N LEU A 292 18.12 9.03 0.81
CA LEU A 292 17.41 9.69 1.90
C LEU A 292 18.15 10.94 2.37
N GLN A 293 19.47 10.89 2.54
CA GLN A 293 20.28 12.07 2.90
C GLN A 293 20.17 13.19 1.86
N HIS A 294 20.16 12.83 0.57
CA HIS A 294 19.94 13.78 -0.51
C HIS A 294 18.54 14.42 -0.42
N LEU A 295 17.51 13.63 -0.14
CA LEU A 295 16.15 14.11 0.01
C LEU A 295 15.98 15.02 1.24
N GLU A 296 16.60 14.68 2.37
CA GLU A 296 16.60 15.52 3.58
C GLU A 296 17.27 16.88 3.33
N SER A 297 18.37 16.89 2.57
CA SER A 297 19.03 18.12 2.15
C SER A 297 18.10 18.96 1.25
N TRP A 298 17.44 18.32 0.28
CA TRP A 298 16.47 18.98 -0.59
C TRP A 298 15.29 19.62 0.19
N VAL A 299 14.79 18.98 1.26
CA VAL A 299 13.74 19.55 2.12
C VAL A 299 14.22 20.86 2.77
N LYS A 300 15.46 20.89 3.26
CA LYS A 300 16.07 22.08 3.87
C LYS A 300 16.31 23.18 2.83
N ASP A 301 16.87 22.83 1.69
CA ASP A 301 17.15 23.77 0.59
C ASP A 301 15.88 24.39 0.01
N SER A 302 14.80 23.61 -0.04
CA SER A 302 13.47 24.06 -0.45
C SER A 302 12.74 24.84 0.63
N ARG A 303 13.30 24.94 1.86
CA ARG A 303 12.72 25.59 3.04
C ARG A 303 11.40 24.97 3.51
N LEU A 304 11.09 23.74 3.10
CA LEU A 304 9.85 23.06 3.47
C LEU A 304 9.78 22.77 4.97
N ASN A 305 10.93 22.56 5.62
CA ASN A 305 11.06 22.42 7.06
C ASN A 305 10.79 23.71 7.86
N GLN A 306 10.67 24.86 7.19
CA GLN A 306 10.37 26.15 7.83
C GLN A 306 8.86 26.43 7.89
N LEU A 307 8.03 25.59 7.26
CA LEU A 307 6.57 25.73 7.24
C LEU A 307 5.97 25.12 8.52
N PRO A 308 5.40 25.92 9.44
CA PRO A 308 4.96 25.43 10.74
C PRO A 308 3.73 24.52 10.69
N PHE A 309 2.98 24.57 9.58
CA PHE A 309 1.80 23.74 9.35
C PHE A 309 2.12 22.37 8.73
N ALA A 310 3.31 22.22 8.12
CA ALA A 310 3.62 21.08 7.28
C ALA A 310 4.15 19.89 8.08
N ARG A 311 3.44 18.76 8.01
CA ARG A 311 3.89 17.48 8.55
C ARG A 311 5.08 16.95 7.74
N GLN A 312 6.10 16.49 8.43
CA GLN A 312 7.28 15.87 7.81
C GLN A 312 7.02 14.37 7.59
N LYS A 313 6.64 13.99 6.37
CA LYS A 313 6.36 12.59 5.97
C LYS A 313 7.32 12.05 4.92
N LEU A 314 8.46 12.71 4.73
CA LEU A 314 9.48 12.31 3.74
C LEU A 314 9.93 10.85 3.93
N ALA A 315 10.25 10.45 5.16
CA ALA A 315 10.71 9.09 5.46
C ALA A 315 9.68 8.02 5.08
N TYR A 316 8.38 8.30 5.26
CA TYR A 316 7.31 7.36 4.92
C TYR A 316 7.14 7.20 3.41
N PHE A 317 7.18 8.31 2.65
CA PHE A 317 7.16 8.21 1.20
C PHE A 317 8.43 7.60 0.63
N TYR A 318 9.58 7.89 1.24
CA TYR A 318 10.83 7.26 0.84
C TYR A 318 10.81 5.75 1.14
N LEU A 319 10.32 5.32 2.30
CA LEU A 319 10.05 3.91 2.60
C LEU A 319 9.12 3.28 1.57
N SER A 320 8.03 3.95 1.17
CA SER A 320 7.11 3.40 0.16
C SER A 320 7.79 3.19 -1.20
N ALA A 321 8.71 4.08 -1.58
CA ALA A 321 9.47 3.97 -2.82
C ALA A 321 10.54 2.87 -2.70
N ALA A 322 11.38 2.91 -1.67
CA ALA A 322 12.44 1.92 -1.42
C ALA A 322 11.89 0.51 -1.19
N GLY A 323 10.73 0.41 -0.55
CA GLY A 323 10.04 -0.85 -0.26
C GLY A 323 9.42 -1.52 -1.48
N THR A 324 9.25 -0.80 -2.59
CA THR A 324 8.55 -1.28 -3.80
C THR A 324 9.40 -1.21 -5.08
N MET A 325 10.46 -0.39 -5.12
CA MET A 325 11.38 -0.22 -6.26
C MET A 325 12.79 -0.69 -5.88
N LEU A 326 13.06 -1.97 -6.13
CA LEU A 326 14.21 -2.70 -5.60
C LEU A 326 15.55 -2.50 -6.33
N PRO A 327 15.61 -2.38 -7.67
CA PRO A 327 16.89 -2.21 -8.37
C PRO A 327 17.50 -0.83 -8.10
N GLY A 328 18.82 -0.76 -7.90
CA GLY A 328 19.53 0.51 -7.69
C GLY A 328 19.32 1.51 -8.84
N GLU A 329 19.14 0.99 -10.05
CA GLU A 329 18.91 1.72 -11.30
C GLU A 329 17.63 2.57 -11.29
N LEU A 330 16.68 2.29 -10.38
CA LEU A 330 15.44 3.06 -10.22
C LEU A 330 15.58 4.25 -9.24
N SER A 331 16.80 4.70 -8.96
CA SER A 331 17.10 5.82 -8.05
C SER A 331 16.30 7.08 -8.37
N ASP A 332 16.31 7.53 -9.62
CA ASP A 332 15.55 8.72 -10.02
C ASP A 332 14.04 8.56 -9.81
N ALA A 333 13.51 7.34 -10.00
CA ALA A 333 12.11 7.04 -9.74
C ALA A 333 11.78 7.14 -8.23
N ARG A 334 12.65 6.60 -7.37
CA ARG A 334 12.48 6.66 -5.91
C ARG A 334 12.58 8.09 -5.37
N ILE A 335 13.57 8.85 -5.85
CA ILE A 335 13.74 10.27 -5.49
C ILE A 335 12.53 11.07 -5.92
N LEU A 336 12.04 10.89 -7.16
CA LEU A 336 10.84 11.55 -7.64
C LEU A 336 9.62 11.22 -6.78
N TRP A 337 9.42 9.93 -6.48
CA TRP A 337 8.29 9.45 -5.70
C TRP A 337 8.27 10.07 -4.30
N ALA A 338 9.41 10.06 -3.61
CA ALA A 338 9.54 10.63 -2.28
C ALA A 338 9.39 12.17 -2.27
N LYS A 339 10.00 12.87 -3.23
CA LYS A 339 9.86 14.33 -3.36
C LYS A 339 8.41 14.74 -3.59
N ASN A 340 7.73 14.13 -4.57
CA ASN A 340 6.34 14.45 -4.85
C ASN A 340 5.42 14.06 -3.71
N GLY A 341 5.64 12.93 -3.03
CA GLY A 341 4.87 12.57 -1.84
C GLY A 341 5.01 13.58 -0.70
N ALA A 342 6.24 14.02 -0.42
CA ALA A 342 6.47 15.10 0.55
C ALA A 342 5.78 16.40 0.13
N LEU A 343 5.88 16.81 -1.14
CA LEU A 343 5.22 18.02 -1.65
C LEU A 343 3.70 17.92 -1.56
N THR A 344 3.09 16.79 -1.92
CA THR A 344 1.63 16.64 -1.86
C THR A 344 1.13 16.69 -0.43
N THR A 345 1.87 16.16 0.56
CA THR A 345 1.53 16.33 1.98
C THR A 345 1.64 17.77 2.44
N VAL A 346 2.68 18.50 2.02
CA VAL A 346 2.80 19.93 2.36
C VAL A 346 1.63 20.72 1.77
N VAL A 347 1.21 20.40 0.54
CA VAL A 347 0.08 21.03 -0.12
C VAL A 347 -1.23 20.67 0.57
N ASP A 348 -1.47 19.40 0.89
CA ASP A 348 -2.62 18.92 1.69
C ASP A 348 -2.75 19.71 3.00
N ASP A 349 -1.68 19.77 3.79
CA ASP A 349 -1.65 20.53 5.05
C ASP A 349 -1.87 22.03 4.84
N PHE A 350 -1.39 22.59 3.73
CA PHE A 350 -1.63 23.98 3.39
C PHE A 350 -3.09 24.25 3.05
N PHE A 351 -3.73 23.39 2.26
CA PHE A 351 -5.14 23.52 1.90
C PHE A 351 -6.08 23.23 3.07
N ASP A 352 -5.66 22.41 4.03
CA ASP A 352 -6.52 21.97 5.13
C ASP A 352 -6.41 22.81 6.39
N VAL A 353 -5.21 23.28 6.71
CA VAL A 353 -4.92 23.90 8.01
C VAL A 353 -4.10 25.19 7.87
N GLY A 354 -3.08 25.18 7.00
CA GLY A 354 -2.05 26.20 6.99
C GLY A 354 -2.41 27.50 6.26
N GLY A 355 -3.15 27.41 5.16
CA GLY A 355 -3.37 28.50 4.22
C GLY A 355 -4.73 29.18 4.39
N SER A 356 -4.74 30.50 4.22
CA SER A 356 -5.98 31.26 4.02
C SER A 356 -6.50 31.11 2.59
N LYS A 357 -7.81 31.31 2.36
CA LYS A 357 -8.40 31.23 1.01
C LYS A 357 -7.60 32.01 -0.06
N LYS A 358 -7.18 33.24 0.27
CA LYS A 358 -6.37 34.09 -0.64
C LYS A 358 -5.00 33.49 -0.95
N GLU A 359 -4.37 32.82 0.01
CA GLU A 359 -3.11 32.11 -0.22
C GLU A 359 -3.33 30.90 -1.13
N LEU A 360 -4.41 30.15 -0.93
CA LEU A 360 -4.77 28.98 -1.76
C LEU A 360 -5.13 29.38 -3.19
N GLU A 361 -5.92 30.45 -3.37
CA GLU A 361 -6.23 31.04 -4.67
C GLU A 361 -4.96 31.52 -5.39
N ASN A 362 -4.05 32.18 -4.67
CA ASN A 362 -2.79 32.65 -5.23
C ASN A 362 -1.87 31.48 -5.64
N LEU A 363 -1.72 30.46 -4.80
CA LEU A 363 -0.96 29.26 -5.12
C LEU A 363 -1.55 28.53 -6.33
N THR A 364 -2.87 28.36 -6.38
CA THR A 364 -3.57 27.73 -7.50
C THR A 364 -3.32 28.50 -8.80
N THR A 365 -3.48 29.83 -8.76
CA THR A 365 -3.23 30.70 -9.93
C THR A 365 -1.79 30.60 -10.42
N LEU A 366 -0.81 30.54 -9.51
CA LEU A 366 0.61 30.38 -9.85
C LEU A 366 0.88 29.05 -10.58
N VAL A 367 0.22 27.97 -10.16
CA VAL A 367 0.34 26.64 -10.80
C VAL A 367 -0.39 26.58 -12.15
N GLU A 368 -1.57 27.20 -12.25
CA GLU A 368 -2.33 27.31 -13.50
C GLU A 368 -1.60 28.15 -14.56
N MET A 369 -1.01 29.27 -14.14
CA MET A 369 -0.22 30.15 -15.00
C MET A 369 1.27 29.77 -15.02
N TRP A 370 1.58 28.47 -15.06
CA TRP A 370 2.93 27.92 -14.91
C TRP A 370 4.04 28.66 -15.69
N ASP A 371 3.82 28.88 -16.99
CA ASP A 371 4.81 29.53 -17.87
C ASP A 371 4.89 31.05 -17.66
N LYS A 372 3.85 31.64 -17.06
CA LYS A 372 3.71 33.09 -16.80
C LYS A 372 3.74 33.43 -15.31
N HIS A 373 4.15 32.50 -14.44
CA HIS A 373 4.09 32.69 -12.99
C HIS A 373 4.85 33.93 -12.50
N LYS A 374 5.87 34.38 -13.24
CA LYS A 374 6.64 35.60 -12.95
C LYS A 374 5.82 36.89 -13.04
N GLU A 375 4.67 36.85 -13.73
CA GLU A 375 3.72 37.96 -13.81
C GLU A 375 2.84 38.06 -12.55
N ILE A 376 2.87 37.03 -11.69
CA ILE A 376 2.06 36.93 -10.47
C ILE A 376 2.94 37.16 -9.24
N GLN A 377 2.48 38.01 -8.34
CA GLN A 377 3.14 38.21 -7.04
C GLN A 377 2.74 37.12 -6.05
N TYR A 378 3.71 36.67 -5.25
CA TYR A 378 3.43 35.80 -4.11
C TYR A 378 2.64 36.55 -3.04
N TYR A 379 1.51 36.00 -2.63
CA TYR A 379 0.66 36.58 -1.59
C TYR A 379 1.33 36.52 -0.21
N SER A 380 2.09 35.46 0.07
CA SER A 380 2.81 35.29 1.32
C SER A 380 4.12 34.51 1.14
N LYS A 381 4.95 34.51 2.18
CA LYS A 381 6.18 33.72 2.21
C LYS A 381 5.90 32.22 2.15
N HIS A 382 4.79 31.75 2.71
CA HIS A 382 4.38 30.35 2.63
C HIS A 382 4.08 29.96 1.18
N VAL A 383 3.31 30.79 0.45
CA VAL A 383 3.01 30.54 -0.97
C VAL A 383 4.29 30.54 -1.81
N GLU A 384 5.21 31.49 -1.57
CA GLU A 384 6.52 31.51 -2.26
C GLU A 384 7.27 30.19 -2.05
N ILE A 385 7.37 29.71 -0.80
CA ILE A 385 8.09 28.47 -0.47
C ILE A 385 7.45 27.27 -1.16
N VAL A 386 6.13 27.08 -0.99
CA VAL A 386 5.41 25.93 -1.54
C VAL A 386 5.46 25.93 -3.07
N PHE A 387 5.13 27.05 -3.71
CA PHE A 387 5.17 27.16 -5.17
C PHE A 387 6.58 26.94 -5.71
N SER A 388 7.61 27.55 -5.11
CA SER A 388 8.99 27.39 -5.58
C SER A 388 9.45 25.94 -5.48
N ALA A 389 9.07 25.23 -4.42
CA ALA A 389 9.41 23.82 -4.24
C ALA A 389 8.74 22.94 -5.30
N ILE A 390 7.45 23.17 -5.61
CA ILE A 390 6.72 22.48 -6.68
C ILE A 390 7.36 22.82 -8.04
N TYR A 391 7.51 24.11 -8.35
CA TYR A 391 8.04 24.59 -9.62
C TYR A 391 9.42 24.03 -9.93
N ASN A 392 10.35 24.14 -9.00
CA ASN A 392 11.71 23.67 -9.20
C ASN A 392 11.76 22.14 -9.34
N SER A 393 11.03 21.41 -8.49
CA SER A 393 11.02 19.94 -8.53
C SER A 393 10.39 19.40 -9.81
N VAL A 394 9.25 19.93 -10.23
CA VAL A 394 8.55 19.54 -11.46
C VAL A 394 9.40 19.82 -12.69
N ASN A 395 10.01 20.99 -12.80
CA ASN A 395 10.85 21.31 -13.96
C ASN A 395 12.14 20.48 -13.99
N GLN A 396 12.80 20.28 -12.85
CA GLN A 396 14.01 19.46 -12.75
C GLN A 396 13.72 18.00 -13.12
N LEU A 397 12.71 17.39 -12.50
CA LEU A 397 12.35 16.00 -12.72
C LEU A 397 11.72 15.79 -14.09
N GLY A 398 10.93 16.74 -14.59
CA GLY A 398 10.38 16.73 -15.94
C GLY A 398 11.47 16.77 -17.01
N ALA A 399 12.53 17.55 -16.81
CA ALA A 399 13.69 17.57 -17.71
C ALA A 399 14.42 16.21 -17.73
N LYS A 400 14.67 15.61 -16.55
CA LYS A 400 15.25 14.26 -16.46
C LYS A 400 14.38 13.21 -17.15
N ALA A 401 13.08 13.19 -16.84
CA ALA A 401 12.11 12.29 -17.45
C ALA A 401 12.05 12.47 -18.97
N SER A 402 12.13 13.72 -19.45
CA SER A 402 12.12 14.02 -20.88
C SER A 402 13.36 13.45 -21.59
N ALA A 403 14.53 13.51 -20.95
CA ALA A 403 15.75 12.89 -21.45
C ALA A 403 15.62 11.35 -21.49
N VAL A 404 15.12 10.74 -20.41
CA VAL A 404 14.89 9.29 -20.34
C VAL A 404 13.90 8.84 -21.40
N GLN A 405 12.85 9.61 -21.68
CA GLN A 405 11.79 9.25 -22.62
C GLN A 405 12.10 9.65 -24.06
N GLY A 406 13.01 10.61 -24.29
CA GLY A 406 13.33 11.15 -25.62
C GLY A 406 12.26 12.09 -26.18
N ARG A 407 11.37 12.61 -25.32
CA ARG A 407 10.32 13.58 -25.65
C ARG A 407 10.03 14.47 -24.47
N ASN A 408 9.52 15.68 -24.68
CA ASN A 408 9.10 16.53 -23.58
C ASN A 408 7.90 15.90 -22.85
N VAL A 409 8.07 15.60 -21.55
CA VAL A 409 7.01 15.11 -20.66
C VAL A 409 6.71 16.08 -19.51
N THR A 410 7.46 17.18 -19.38
CA THR A 410 7.29 18.15 -18.29
C THR A 410 5.87 18.73 -18.28
N LYS A 411 5.29 18.99 -19.45
CA LYS A 411 3.92 19.49 -19.55
C LYS A 411 2.92 18.58 -18.83
N HIS A 412 3.05 17.27 -18.99
CA HIS A 412 2.15 16.32 -18.33
C HIS A 412 2.30 16.36 -16.80
N PHE A 413 3.49 16.64 -16.26
CA PHE A 413 3.68 16.82 -14.82
C PHE A 413 2.95 18.07 -14.33
N VAL A 414 3.05 19.16 -15.09
CA VAL A 414 2.35 20.42 -14.80
C VAL A 414 0.84 20.21 -14.85
N ASP A 415 0.32 19.57 -15.89
CA ASP A 415 -1.11 19.29 -16.04
C ASP A 415 -1.66 18.47 -14.84
N ILE A 416 -0.89 17.51 -14.31
CA ILE A 416 -1.24 16.74 -13.10
C ILE A 416 -1.33 17.64 -11.85
N TRP A 417 -0.36 18.54 -11.65
CA TRP A 417 -0.38 19.47 -10.50
C TRP A 417 -1.51 20.50 -10.61
N GLN A 418 -1.80 20.97 -11.82
CA GLN A 418 -2.95 21.85 -12.09
C GLN A 418 -4.27 21.16 -11.76
N ASP A 419 -4.40 19.88 -12.13
CA ASP A 419 -5.59 19.11 -11.82
C ASP A 419 -5.78 18.93 -10.31
N LEU A 420 -4.70 18.60 -9.58
CA LEU A 420 -4.72 18.50 -8.13
C LEU A 420 -5.18 19.81 -7.46
N MET A 421 -4.59 20.95 -7.84
CA MET A 421 -4.91 22.25 -7.24
C MET A 421 -6.37 22.64 -7.45
N ARG A 422 -6.92 22.40 -8.65
CA ARG A 422 -8.33 22.68 -8.96
C ARG A 422 -9.27 21.83 -8.10
N ASN A 423 -9.02 20.52 -7.98
CA ASN A 423 -9.85 19.63 -7.18
C ASN A 423 -9.73 19.92 -5.67
N MET A 424 -8.56 20.34 -5.19
CA MET A 424 -8.39 20.79 -3.80
C MET A 424 -9.14 22.10 -3.53
N MET A 425 -9.20 23.03 -4.49
CA MET A 425 -10.03 24.23 -4.38
C MET A 425 -11.53 23.88 -4.32
N THR A 426 -12.00 22.86 -5.04
CA THR A 426 -13.38 22.35 -4.89
C THR A 426 -13.69 21.95 -3.44
N GLU A 427 -12.78 21.24 -2.75
CA GLU A 427 -12.98 20.87 -1.34
C GLU A 427 -12.97 22.09 -0.41
N VAL A 428 -12.17 23.12 -0.72
CA VAL A 428 -12.22 24.40 0.00
C VAL A 428 -13.59 25.05 -0.18
N GLU A 429 -14.12 25.10 -1.41
CA GLU A 429 -15.44 25.66 -1.70
C GLU A 429 -16.57 24.90 -1.00
N TRP A 430 -16.53 23.57 -1.00
CA TRP A 430 -17.49 22.74 -0.27
C TRP A 430 -17.48 23.06 1.23
N ARG A 431 -16.29 23.13 1.84
CA ARG A 431 -16.15 23.44 3.27
C ARG A 431 -16.62 24.85 3.63
N GLU A 432 -16.35 25.85 2.78
CA GLU A 432 -16.74 27.24 3.04
C GLU A 432 -18.24 27.48 2.86
N THR A 433 -18.86 26.80 1.88
CA THR A 433 -20.29 26.92 1.60
C THR A 433 -21.15 26.00 2.46
N GLY A 434 -20.53 25.02 3.14
CA GLY A 434 -21.25 23.96 3.84
C GLY A 434 -21.95 22.99 2.87
N TYR A 435 -21.50 22.93 1.62
CA TYR A 435 -22.04 22.03 0.62
C TYR A 435 -21.68 20.58 0.96
N ILE A 436 -22.68 19.71 0.89
CA ILE A 436 -22.53 18.27 1.12
C ILE A 436 -22.71 17.57 -0.23
N PRO A 437 -21.63 17.09 -0.86
CA PRO A 437 -21.70 16.42 -2.16
C PRO A 437 -22.42 15.07 -2.07
N THR A 438 -22.86 14.53 -3.21
CA THR A 438 -23.26 13.11 -3.26
C THR A 438 -22.02 12.20 -3.14
N PRO A 439 -22.16 10.93 -2.76
CA PRO A 439 -21.02 10.00 -2.74
C PRO A 439 -20.27 9.92 -4.08
N GLU A 440 -20.99 9.99 -5.21
CA GLU A 440 -20.41 9.96 -6.55
C GLU A 440 -19.62 11.24 -6.85
N GLU A 441 -20.21 12.41 -6.59
CA GLU A 441 -19.55 13.70 -6.78
C GLU A 441 -18.31 13.84 -5.88
N TYR A 442 -18.42 13.41 -4.63
CA TYR A 442 -17.28 13.33 -3.72
C TYR A 442 -16.17 12.47 -4.32
N MET A 443 -16.48 11.25 -4.76
CA MET A 443 -15.47 10.33 -5.26
C MET A 443 -14.83 10.81 -6.56
N GLU A 444 -15.54 11.51 -7.44
CA GLU A 444 -14.94 12.11 -8.65
C GLU A 444 -13.83 13.11 -8.32
N ASN A 445 -13.98 13.89 -7.25
CA ASN A 445 -12.97 14.83 -6.76
C ASN A 445 -11.92 14.13 -5.87
N ALA A 446 -12.37 13.26 -4.98
CA ALA A 446 -11.59 12.63 -3.92
C ALA A 446 -10.50 11.68 -4.44
N VAL A 447 -10.70 11.07 -5.63
CA VAL A 447 -9.65 10.28 -6.30
C VAL A 447 -8.48 11.13 -6.75
N VAL A 448 -8.70 12.42 -7.04
CA VAL A 448 -7.65 13.36 -7.42
C VAL A 448 -7.00 13.95 -6.16
N THR A 449 -7.82 14.40 -5.19
CA THR A 449 -7.32 15.06 -3.97
C THR A 449 -6.60 14.12 -3.00
N PHE A 450 -6.77 12.80 -3.11
CA PHE A 450 -5.90 11.84 -2.43
C PHE A 450 -4.43 11.90 -2.92
N ALA A 451 -4.17 12.66 -3.99
CA ALA A 451 -2.85 13.13 -4.40
C ALA A 451 -1.83 12.05 -4.80
N LEU A 452 -2.29 10.87 -5.21
CA LEU A 452 -1.41 9.85 -5.80
C LEU A 452 -0.96 10.21 -7.23
N GLY A 453 -1.69 11.09 -7.91
CA GLY A 453 -1.42 11.53 -9.27
C GLY A 453 0.02 12.07 -9.45
N PRO A 454 0.41 13.13 -8.72
CA PRO A 454 1.78 13.67 -8.77
C PRO A 454 2.89 12.69 -8.40
N ILE A 455 2.57 11.59 -7.71
CA ILE A 455 3.54 10.62 -7.23
C ILE A 455 3.76 9.53 -8.29
N VAL A 456 2.69 8.82 -8.65
CA VAL A 456 2.76 7.59 -9.45
C VAL A 456 2.90 7.90 -10.94
N LEU A 457 2.10 8.84 -11.46
CA LEU A 457 2.03 9.09 -12.90
C LEU A 457 3.36 9.62 -13.47
N PRO A 458 4.06 10.55 -12.80
CA PRO A 458 5.38 10.97 -13.24
C PRO A 458 6.46 9.88 -13.06
N ALA A 459 6.33 9.00 -12.06
CA ALA A 459 7.27 7.91 -11.83
C ALA A 459 7.30 6.89 -12.98
N LEU A 460 6.18 6.70 -13.70
CA LEU A 460 6.08 5.80 -14.85
C LEU A 460 7.16 6.07 -15.92
N TYR A 461 7.59 7.33 -16.06
CA TYR A 461 8.61 7.72 -17.03
C TYR A 461 10.04 7.29 -16.68
N PHE A 462 10.26 6.76 -15.47
CA PHE A 462 11.58 6.34 -14.98
C PHE A 462 11.73 4.82 -14.85
N ILE A 463 10.68 4.04 -15.12
CA ILE A 463 10.68 2.58 -14.90
C ILE A 463 11.36 1.78 -16.02
N GLY A 464 11.69 2.42 -17.14
CA GLY A 464 12.44 1.82 -18.25
C GLY A 464 11.69 1.85 -19.57
N PRO A 465 10.47 1.28 -19.67
CA PRO A 465 9.69 1.33 -20.90
C PRO A 465 9.40 2.76 -21.36
N LYS A 466 9.33 2.94 -22.68
CA LYS A 466 8.92 4.21 -23.30
C LYS A 466 7.40 4.35 -23.19
N ILE A 467 6.94 5.46 -22.63
CA ILE A 467 5.53 5.79 -22.51
C ILE A 467 5.20 6.86 -23.55
N THR A 468 4.36 6.49 -24.51
CA THR A 468 3.93 7.38 -25.59
C THR A 468 2.84 8.34 -25.12
N GLU A 469 2.58 9.40 -25.87
CA GLU A 469 1.45 10.28 -25.60
C GLU A 469 0.10 9.57 -25.81
N TYR A 470 0.04 8.63 -26.75
CA TYR A 470 -1.13 7.76 -26.94
C TYR A 470 -1.41 6.94 -25.68
N THR A 471 -0.38 6.33 -25.11
CA THR A 471 -0.49 5.53 -23.88
C THR A 471 -1.08 6.33 -22.71
N VAL A 472 -0.65 7.59 -22.52
CA VAL A 472 -1.14 8.47 -21.44
C VAL A 472 -2.59 8.90 -21.66
N ARG A 473 -3.03 9.00 -22.92
CA ARG A 473 -4.41 9.35 -23.29
C ARG A 473 -5.34 8.14 -23.32
N ASP A 474 -4.80 6.93 -23.18
CA ASP A 474 -5.59 5.70 -23.25
C ASP A 474 -6.53 5.55 -22.04
N THR A 475 -7.65 4.89 -22.25
CA THR A 475 -8.61 4.57 -21.20
C THR A 475 -8.03 3.65 -20.12
N GLU A 476 -7.12 2.74 -20.48
CA GLU A 476 -6.48 1.81 -19.55
C GLU A 476 -5.60 2.55 -18.54
N TYR A 477 -4.84 3.56 -18.98
CA TYR A 477 -4.03 4.41 -18.11
C TYR A 477 -4.90 5.11 -17.05
N ASN A 478 -6.00 5.72 -17.48
CA ASN A 478 -6.93 6.41 -16.59
C ASN A 478 -7.65 5.42 -15.66
N LYS A 479 -7.97 4.21 -16.12
CA LYS A 479 -8.61 3.18 -15.32
C LYS A 479 -7.69 2.65 -14.23
N LEU A 480 -6.41 2.40 -14.54
CA LEU A 480 -5.39 2.01 -13.55
C LEU A 480 -5.24 3.07 -12.46
N PHE A 481 -5.13 4.34 -12.86
CA PHE A 481 -5.06 5.46 -11.93
C PHE A 481 -6.30 5.52 -11.03
N ARG A 482 -7.51 5.49 -11.61
CA ARG A 482 -8.76 5.56 -10.86
C ARG A 482 -8.91 4.41 -9.87
N LEU A 483 -8.67 3.16 -10.28
CA LEU A 483 -8.79 2.00 -9.38
C LEU A 483 -7.82 2.08 -8.19
N MET A 484 -6.56 2.45 -8.45
CA MET A 484 -5.56 2.68 -7.40
C MET A 484 -5.97 3.80 -6.45
N SER A 485 -6.36 4.96 -6.99
CA SER A 485 -6.75 6.13 -6.19
C SER A 485 -8.04 5.92 -5.41
N THR A 486 -9.06 5.28 -5.99
CA THR A 486 -10.29 4.92 -5.28
C THR A 486 -10.00 3.96 -4.14
N CYS A 487 -9.22 2.90 -4.38
CA CYS A 487 -8.84 1.97 -3.33
C CYS A 487 -8.10 2.69 -2.18
N GLY A 488 -7.10 3.52 -2.52
CA GLY A 488 -6.35 4.29 -1.53
C GLY A 488 -7.19 5.29 -0.75
N ARG A 489 -8.05 6.06 -1.43
CA ARG A 489 -8.97 7.04 -0.82
C ARG A 489 -9.95 6.36 0.13
N LEU A 490 -10.59 5.27 -0.27
CA LEU A 490 -11.56 4.59 0.58
C LEU A 490 -10.89 3.94 1.80
N LEU A 491 -9.70 3.35 1.63
CA LEU A 491 -8.89 2.84 2.75
C LEU A 491 -8.55 3.96 3.74
N ASN A 492 -8.14 5.12 3.23
CA ASN A 492 -7.88 6.31 4.04
C ASN A 492 -9.14 6.73 4.80
N ASP A 493 -10.23 7.04 4.10
CA ASP A 493 -11.49 7.52 4.68
C ASP A 493 -12.02 6.61 5.79
N VAL A 494 -11.95 5.27 5.60
CA VAL A 494 -12.41 4.28 6.60
C VAL A 494 -11.63 4.36 7.92
N GLN A 495 -10.37 4.80 7.89
CA GLN A 495 -9.51 4.91 9.08
C GLN A 495 -9.38 6.34 9.61
N THR A 496 -9.51 7.35 8.75
CA THR A 496 -9.35 8.76 9.13
C THR A 496 -10.65 9.42 9.56
N TYR A 497 -11.80 8.76 9.36
CA TYR A 497 -13.11 9.39 9.51
C TYR A 497 -13.31 10.11 10.83
N GLU A 498 -12.86 9.54 11.94
CA GLU A 498 -13.12 10.11 13.26
C GLU A 498 -12.39 11.45 13.44
N ARG A 499 -11.12 11.51 13.05
CA ARG A 499 -10.34 12.75 13.07
C ARG A 499 -10.95 13.79 12.14
N GLU A 500 -11.23 13.39 10.90
CA GLU A 500 -11.74 14.30 9.88
C GLU A 500 -13.12 14.85 10.22
N TYR A 501 -13.98 14.01 10.79
CA TYR A 501 -15.28 14.42 11.31
C TYR A 501 -15.14 15.47 12.42
N ILE A 502 -14.20 15.29 13.36
CA ILE A 502 -13.89 16.28 14.41
C ILE A 502 -13.41 17.61 13.81
N ASP A 503 -12.68 17.54 12.70
CA ASP A 503 -12.18 18.71 11.97
C ASP A 503 -13.24 19.34 11.04
N GLY A 504 -14.45 18.76 10.99
CA GLY A 504 -15.56 19.21 10.15
C GLY A 504 -15.39 18.92 8.66
N LYS A 505 -14.57 17.93 8.32
CA LYS A 505 -14.37 17.46 6.95
C LYS A 505 -15.34 16.32 6.62
N ILE A 506 -15.70 16.27 5.35
CA ILE A 506 -16.54 15.24 4.77
C ILE A 506 -15.66 14.20 4.08
N ASN A 507 -15.97 12.93 4.31
CA ASN A 507 -15.40 11.76 3.65
C ASN A 507 -16.46 10.70 3.37
N SER A 508 -16.08 9.62 2.68
CA SER A 508 -16.99 8.55 2.26
C SER A 508 -17.83 7.98 3.41
N VAL A 509 -17.23 7.75 4.59
CA VAL A 509 -17.94 7.21 5.76
C VAL A 509 -19.01 8.18 6.24
N SER A 510 -18.65 9.45 6.43
CA SER A 510 -19.58 10.48 6.89
C SER A 510 -20.70 10.75 5.87
N LEU A 511 -20.40 10.65 4.57
CA LEU A 511 -21.37 10.83 3.49
C LEU A 511 -22.42 9.73 3.49
N LEU A 512 -22.00 8.46 3.60
CA LEU A 512 -22.94 7.34 3.66
C LEU A 512 -23.91 7.50 4.83
N VAL A 513 -23.40 7.80 6.02
CA VAL A 513 -24.25 8.02 7.21
C VAL A 513 -25.19 9.22 7.04
N HIS A 514 -24.69 10.32 6.47
CA HIS A 514 -25.50 11.51 6.25
C HIS A 514 -26.64 11.26 5.24
N HIS A 515 -26.32 10.68 4.08
CA HIS A 515 -27.27 10.42 2.99
C HIS A 515 -28.24 9.29 3.31
N SER A 516 -27.93 8.41 4.28
CA SER A 516 -28.87 7.41 4.76
C SER A 516 -30.02 8.00 5.60
N GLY A 517 -29.96 9.29 5.96
CA GLY A 517 -30.96 9.93 6.82
C GLY A 517 -30.99 9.36 8.24
N GLY A 518 -29.85 8.83 8.73
CA GLY A 518 -29.71 8.28 10.08
C GLY A 518 -30.07 6.80 10.23
N SER A 519 -30.40 6.11 9.14
CA SER A 519 -30.62 4.65 9.13
C SER A 519 -29.36 3.81 9.25
N MET A 520 -28.18 4.39 8.97
CA MET A 520 -26.89 3.72 8.90
C MET A 520 -25.99 4.25 10.00
N THR A 521 -25.35 3.34 10.72
CA THR A 521 -24.32 3.66 11.70
C THR A 521 -22.96 3.81 11.02
N ILE A 522 -22.01 4.45 11.71
CA ILE A 522 -20.62 4.54 11.25
C ILE A 522 -19.99 3.15 11.02
N LEU A 523 -20.32 2.17 11.86
CA LEU A 523 -19.80 0.81 11.70
C LEU A 523 -20.34 0.15 10.44
N GLU A 524 -21.64 0.28 10.17
CA GLU A 524 -22.28 -0.22 8.94
C GLU A 524 -21.71 0.48 7.70
N ALA A 525 -21.50 1.81 7.75
CA ALA A 525 -20.87 2.54 6.64
C ALA A 525 -19.44 2.05 6.35
N ARG A 526 -18.64 1.76 7.39
CA ARG A 526 -17.28 1.21 7.22
C ARG A 526 -17.29 -0.20 6.66
N GLU A 527 -18.29 -1.00 7.03
CA GLU A 527 -18.50 -2.35 6.50
C GLU A 527 -18.95 -2.30 5.02
N GLU A 528 -19.87 -1.40 4.68
CA GLU A 528 -20.36 -1.18 3.31
C GLU A 528 -19.22 -0.77 2.36
N LEU A 529 -18.27 0.04 2.84
CA LEU A 529 -17.11 0.45 2.05
C LEU A 529 -16.06 -0.66 1.83
N GLN A 530 -16.15 -1.82 2.49
CA GLN A 530 -15.20 -2.92 2.25
C GLN A 530 -15.35 -3.53 0.85
N GLU A 531 -16.60 -3.68 0.37
CA GLU A 531 -16.86 -4.24 -0.97
C GLU A 531 -16.24 -3.39 -2.09
N PRO A 532 -16.44 -2.06 -2.17
CA PRO A 532 -15.82 -1.26 -3.23
C PRO A 532 -14.29 -1.21 -3.10
N ILE A 533 -13.73 -1.25 -1.88
CA ILE A 533 -12.27 -1.37 -1.66
C ILE A 533 -11.75 -2.67 -2.28
N ASP A 534 -12.37 -3.80 -1.97
CA ASP A 534 -11.97 -5.11 -2.47
C ASP A 534 -12.17 -5.23 -3.98
N THR A 535 -13.29 -4.73 -4.51
CA THR A 535 -13.56 -4.69 -5.95
C THR A 535 -12.49 -3.86 -6.67
N CYS A 536 -12.13 -2.68 -6.17
CA CYS A 536 -11.07 -1.87 -6.77
C CYS A 536 -9.71 -2.58 -6.76
N ARG A 537 -9.34 -3.21 -5.64
CA ARG A 537 -8.09 -3.98 -5.52
C ARG A 537 -8.04 -5.14 -6.51
N ARG A 538 -9.10 -5.95 -6.60
CA ARG A 538 -9.18 -7.11 -7.50
C ARG A 538 -9.12 -6.68 -8.97
N ASP A 539 -9.87 -5.65 -9.34
CA ASP A 539 -9.87 -5.12 -10.70
C ASP A 539 -8.52 -4.48 -11.08
N LEU A 540 -7.86 -3.80 -10.14
CA LEU A 540 -6.51 -3.28 -10.36
C LEU A 540 -5.54 -4.41 -10.64
N LEU A 541 -5.52 -5.44 -9.78
CA LEU A 541 -4.67 -6.60 -9.96
C LEU A 541 -4.93 -7.27 -11.32
N ARG A 542 -6.19 -7.45 -11.70
CA ARG A 542 -6.57 -8.00 -13.02
C ARG A 542 -5.97 -7.23 -14.19
N LEU A 543 -6.04 -5.90 -14.17
CA LEU A 543 -5.46 -5.07 -15.23
C LEU A 543 -3.94 -5.13 -15.24
N VAL A 544 -3.32 -5.16 -14.06
CA VAL A 544 -1.86 -5.32 -13.92
C VAL A 544 -1.42 -6.65 -14.55
N LEU A 545 -2.15 -7.74 -14.27
CA LEU A 545 -1.93 -9.11 -14.76
C LEU A 545 -2.26 -9.35 -16.24
N LYS A 546 -2.97 -8.44 -16.90
CA LYS A 546 -3.32 -8.58 -18.32
C LYS A 546 -2.08 -8.43 -19.23
N GLU A 547 -1.74 -9.44 -20.03
CA GLU A 547 -0.62 -9.37 -20.99
C GLU A 547 -0.93 -8.45 -22.20
N ASP A 548 -2.13 -8.58 -22.80
CA ASP A 548 -2.55 -7.75 -23.93
C ASP A 548 -2.98 -6.35 -23.46
N SER A 549 -2.04 -5.41 -23.44
CA SER A 549 -2.20 -4.11 -22.79
C SER A 549 -1.43 -3.02 -23.53
N VAL A 550 -2.00 -1.81 -23.57
CA VAL A 550 -1.33 -0.61 -24.10
C VAL A 550 -0.26 -0.12 -23.10
N MET A 551 -0.41 -0.49 -21.83
CA MET A 551 0.49 -0.13 -20.74
C MET A 551 1.52 -1.24 -20.50
N PRO A 552 2.83 -0.96 -20.58
CA PRO A 552 3.86 -1.93 -20.24
C PRO A 552 3.67 -2.50 -18.84
N ARG A 553 3.87 -3.82 -18.67
CA ARG A 553 3.69 -4.53 -17.40
C ARG A 553 4.39 -3.85 -16.21
N LEU A 554 5.68 -3.52 -16.36
CA LEU A 554 6.46 -2.84 -15.32
C LEU A 554 5.86 -1.50 -14.87
N CYS A 555 5.18 -0.78 -15.78
CA CYS A 555 4.51 0.47 -15.47
C CYS A 555 3.18 0.21 -14.74
N LYS A 556 2.44 -0.83 -15.11
CA LYS A 556 1.22 -1.24 -14.39
C LYS A 556 1.51 -1.66 -12.96
N GLU A 557 2.63 -2.36 -12.75
CA GLU A 557 3.07 -2.78 -11.43
C GLU A 557 3.28 -1.63 -10.45
N LEU A 558 3.62 -0.42 -10.92
CA LEU A 558 3.69 0.75 -10.03
C LEU A 558 2.35 1.12 -9.40
N PHE A 559 1.25 1.00 -10.15
CA PHE A 559 -0.09 1.25 -9.60
C PHE A 559 -0.43 0.22 -8.52
N TRP A 560 -0.08 -1.05 -8.77
CA TRP A 560 -0.23 -2.12 -7.78
C TRP A 560 0.63 -1.87 -6.52
N LYS A 561 1.88 -1.45 -6.70
CA LYS A 561 2.81 -1.13 -5.60
C LYS A 561 2.32 0.04 -4.74
N MET A 562 1.74 1.06 -5.35
CA MET A 562 1.09 2.14 -4.59
C MET A 562 -0.16 1.64 -3.87
N CYS A 563 -0.99 0.81 -4.50
CA CYS A 563 -2.13 0.18 -3.81
C CYS A 563 -1.67 -0.61 -2.57
N LYS A 564 -0.60 -1.42 -2.69
CA LYS A 564 0.03 -2.09 -1.54
C LYS A 564 0.49 -1.10 -0.46
N THR A 565 1.07 0.03 -0.87
CA THR A 565 1.48 1.10 0.05
C THR A 565 0.28 1.68 0.80
N CYS A 566 -0.85 1.92 0.13
CA CYS A 566 -2.07 2.38 0.80
C CYS A 566 -2.55 1.35 1.82
N TYR A 567 -2.61 0.06 1.47
CA TYR A 567 -2.93 -0.99 2.44
C TYR A 567 -1.94 -1.03 3.60
N PHE A 568 -0.64 -0.93 3.32
CA PHE A 568 0.39 -0.94 4.37
C PHE A 568 0.15 0.15 5.43
N PHE A 569 -0.30 1.33 5.03
CA PHE A 569 -0.59 2.43 5.96
C PHE A 569 -2.01 2.40 6.54
N TYR A 570 -3.00 1.85 5.83
CA TYR A 570 -4.43 2.01 6.17
C TYR A 570 -5.19 0.69 6.45
N TYR A 571 -4.52 -0.47 6.41
CA TYR A 571 -5.20 -1.76 6.59
C TYR A 571 -5.78 -1.95 8.02
N LYS A 572 -5.04 -1.54 9.06
CA LYS A 572 -5.44 -1.74 10.48
C LYS A 572 -5.76 -0.45 11.24
N GLY A 573 -5.53 0.71 10.63
CA GLY A 573 -5.65 2.02 11.27
C GLY A 573 -5.00 3.11 10.43
N ASP A 574 -4.92 4.34 10.93
CA ASP A 574 -4.24 5.45 10.24
C ASP A 574 -2.76 5.54 10.65
N ALA A 575 -1.97 4.58 10.17
CA ALA A 575 -0.54 4.53 10.47
C ALA A 575 0.25 5.63 9.73
N PHE A 576 -0.33 6.22 8.67
CA PHE A 576 0.32 7.30 7.93
C PHE A 576 0.38 8.59 8.75
N SER A 577 -0.71 8.95 9.45
CA SER A 577 -0.71 10.10 10.35
C SER A 577 0.15 9.85 11.60
N SER A 578 0.20 8.58 12.04
CA SER A 578 1.24 7.94 12.85
C SER A 578 2.64 8.60 12.82
N PRO A 579 3.16 9.33 13.83
CA PRO A 579 4.59 9.63 13.88
C PRO A 579 5.45 8.41 14.22
N GLU A 580 4.91 7.38 14.88
CA GLU A 580 5.67 6.24 15.40
C GLU A 580 5.35 4.90 14.72
N GLU A 581 4.12 4.69 14.27
CA GLU A 581 3.61 3.35 13.89
C GLU A 581 4.41 2.65 12.79
N LYS A 582 5.00 3.39 11.84
CA LYS A 582 5.79 2.82 10.73
C LYS A 582 7.28 3.17 10.80
N VAL A 583 7.73 3.80 11.88
CA VAL A 583 9.16 4.13 12.06
C VAL A 583 10.01 2.86 12.06
N GLY A 584 9.59 1.80 12.76
CA GLY A 584 10.31 0.53 12.73
C GLY A 584 10.45 -0.08 11.33
N ALA A 585 9.51 0.19 10.41
CA ALA A 585 9.63 -0.24 9.02
C ALA A 585 10.60 0.64 8.20
N VAL A 586 10.66 1.94 8.50
CA VAL A 586 11.70 2.85 7.95
C VAL A 586 13.07 2.35 8.38
N ASP A 587 13.25 2.08 9.67
CA ASP A 587 14.49 1.59 10.25
C ASP A 587 14.89 0.25 9.63
N ALA A 588 13.97 -0.72 9.58
CA ALA A 588 14.23 -2.04 9.03
C ALA A 588 14.70 -2.03 7.56
N VAL A 589 14.19 -1.12 6.73
CA VAL A 589 14.55 -1.04 5.30
C VAL A 589 15.81 -0.19 5.08
N ILE A 590 15.96 0.90 5.82
CA ILE A 590 16.95 1.94 5.48
C ILE A 590 18.13 1.95 6.44
N HIS A 591 17.93 1.74 7.73
CA HIS A 591 18.94 1.98 8.76
C HIS A 591 19.52 0.70 9.37
N GLU A 592 18.69 -0.32 9.60
CA GLU A 592 19.10 -1.54 10.30
C GLU A 592 19.70 -2.55 9.32
N PRO A 593 20.96 -2.97 9.52
CA PRO A 593 21.54 -4.04 8.73
C PRO A 593 20.81 -5.37 8.98
N LEU A 594 21.04 -6.34 8.09
CA LEU A 594 20.50 -7.70 8.24
C LEU A 594 21.04 -8.38 9.50
N GLN A 595 20.15 -8.95 10.30
CA GLN A 595 20.48 -9.73 11.49
C GLN A 595 20.59 -11.22 11.09
N LEU A 596 21.79 -11.65 10.74
CA LEU A 596 22.03 -13.02 10.27
C LEU A 596 22.42 -13.95 11.43
N PRO A 597 21.87 -15.17 11.52
CA PRO A 597 22.35 -16.18 12.44
C PRO A 597 23.84 -16.49 12.20
N MET A 598 24.66 -16.41 13.26
CA MET A 598 26.14 -16.49 13.29
C MET A 598 26.79 -17.67 12.54
N ASN A 599 26.01 -18.69 12.15
CA ASN A 599 26.51 -19.94 11.56
C ASN A 599 26.19 -20.11 10.06
N LEU A 600 25.48 -19.17 9.41
CA LEU A 600 24.95 -19.39 8.06
C LEU A 600 25.94 -19.06 6.93
N LEU A 601 26.86 -18.10 7.15
CA LEU A 601 27.78 -17.59 6.13
C LEU A 601 29.20 -17.39 6.71
N PRO A 602 29.97 -18.47 6.96
CA PRO A 602 31.35 -18.34 7.42
C PRO A 602 32.20 -17.68 6.31
N GLY A 603 32.58 -16.41 6.49
CA GLY A 603 33.55 -15.72 5.62
C GLY A 603 33.02 -14.52 4.82
N LEU A 604 31.75 -14.13 4.95
CA LEU A 604 31.27 -12.84 4.45
C LEU A 604 31.57 -11.75 5.48
N ASP A 605 32.62 -10.98 5.21
CA ASP A 605 32.88 -9.72 5.92
C ASP A 605 31.87 -8.68 5.42
N LEU A 606 30.90 -8.34 6.28
CA LEU A 606 29.83 -7.37 6.02
C LEU A 606 30.15 -5.99 6.63
N SER A 607 31.41 -5.77 7.08
CA SER A 607 31.85 -4.52 7.70
C SER A 607 32.09 -3.37 6.73
#